data_AF-A0A4U7F068-F1
#
_entry.id   AF-A0A4U7F068-F1
#
_cell.length_a   1.000
_cell.length_b   1.000
_cell.length_c   1.000
_cell.angle_alpha   90.00
_cell.angle_beta   90.00
_cell.angle_gamma   90.00
#
_symmetry.space_group_name_H-M   'P 1'
#
loop_
_entity.id
_entity.type
_entity.pdbx_description
1 polymer ?
#
loop_
_entity_poly.entity_id
_entity_poly.type
_entity_poly.pdbx_seq_one_letter_code
_entity_poly.pdbx_strand_id
1 'polypeptide(L)'
;QRVAIAACLARDADFYFLDEITPYLDIGQRMIVARLIRELADDDAAERSMLVVEHDLAILDLLADTLHVAYGEPGAYGVVTDPKSVRNGINEYLKGYLDNENMRIRPSAITFEEHAPRVASRSQTLVEYPDLSKSYGDGEFELHVEGGEINRSEVLGVVGPNGIGKSTLAKLFTGDLEPDSGTLDFALDISYKPQYIDIDQPMRVDAFLSSITDQFGSSYWNTEIAQPLQLDRVMEQNLADLSGGERQRVAIAACLSDDADLYLLDEPSAHLDVEQRVRATTAIRRYAENHDATVMVIDHDIYMIDLLADRLMVFDGEPAERGRASPPQEMRDGMNEFLADLDITFRRDERTGRPRINKPGSQLDSKQKRDGEYYYSG
;
A
#
# COMPACT_ATOMS: atom_id res chain seq x y z
N GLN A 1 -15.69 0.14 -9.07
CA GLN A 1 -15.87 0.80 -7.76
C GLN A 1 -16.58 2.16 -7.83
N ARG A 2 -15.97 3.23 -8.38
CA ARG A 2 -16.55 4.60 -8.37
C ARG A 2 -18.01 4.69 -8.84
N VAL A 3 -18.36 4.00 -9.92
CA VAL A 3 -19.74 3.95 -10.46
C VAL A 3 -20.74 3.36 -9.44
N ALA A 4 -20.35 2.31 -8.72
CA ALA A 4 -21.21 1.67 -7.72
C ALA A 4 -21.46 2.60 -6.53
N ILE A 5 -20.40 3.27 -6.05
CA ILE A 5 -20.49 4.26 -4.98
C ILE A 5 -21.41 5.40 -5.40
N ALA A 6 -21.18 6.01 -6.57
CA ALA A 6 -22.01 7.09 -7.07
C ALA A 6 -23.48 6.68 -7.23
N ALA A 7 -23.75 5.47 -7.74
CA ALA A 7 -25.11 4.95 -7.88
C ALA A 7 -25.80 4.70 -6.53
N CYS A 8 -25.05 4.32 -5.49
CA CYS A 8 -25.57 4.17 -4.14
C CYS A 8 -25.91 5.53 -3.52
N LEU A 9 -24.96 6.47 -3.58
CA LEU A 9 -25.06 7.79 -2.95
C LEU A 9 -26.03 8.73 -3.68
N ALA A 10 -26.35 8.47 -4.95
CA ALA A 10 -27.37 9.21 -5.69
C ALA A 10 -28.80 8.81 -5.33
N ARG A 11 -29.01 7.74 -4.56
CA ARG A 11 -30.36 7.35 -4.11
C ARG A 11 -30.80 8.28 -3.00
N ASP A 12 -32.07 8.65 -3.00
CA ASP A 12 -32.70 9.30 -1.86
C ASP A 12 -33.14 8.23 -0.86
N ALA A 13 -32.32 8.01 0.17
CA ALA A 13 -32.55 7.00 1.19
C ALA A 13 -32.18 7.53 2.58
N ASP A 14 -32.87 7.00 3.60
CA ASP A 14 -32.61 7.31 5.01
C ASP A 14 -31.39 6.54 5.55
N PHE A 15 -31.06 5.38 4.95
CA PHE A 15 -29.97 4.51 5.40
C PHE A 15 -29.11 4.02 4.22
N TYR A 16 -27.81 4.25 4.29
CA TYR A 16 -26.82 3.80 3.31
C TYR A 16 -25.93 2.72 3.92
N PHE A 17 -25.81 1.61 3.20
CA PHE A 17 -24.84 0.56 3.51
C PHE A 17 -23.73 0.60 2.48
N LEU A 18 -22.50 0.77 2.95
CA LEU A 18 -21.31 0.93 2.12
C LEU A 18 -20.30 -0.15 2.52
N ASP A 19 -20.19 -1.17 1.69
CA ASP A 19 -19.32 -2.32 1.92
C ASP A 19 -18.07 -2.20 1.06
N GLU A 20 -16.90 -2.11 1.71
CA GLU A 20 -15.58 -1.97 1.10
C GLU A 20 -15.57 -0.95 -0.06
N ILE A 21 -15.53 0.34 0.29
CA ILE A 21 -15.51 1.47 -0.64
C ILE A 21 -14.13 1.75 -1.25
N THR A 22 -13.03 1.39 -0.60
CA THR A 22 -11.64 1.68 -1.02
C THR A 22 -11.00 0.78 -2.09
N PRO A 23 -11.42 -0.48 -2.34
CA PRO A 23 -10.79 -1.32 -3.34
C PRO A 23 -10.69 -0.66 -4.72
N TYR A 24 -9.53 -0.82 -5.37
CA TYR A 24 -9.21 -0.28 -6.70
C TYR A 24 -9.19 1.26 -6.80
N LEU A 25 -9.30 1.97 -5.69
CA LEU A 25 -9.17 3.43 -5.64
C LEU A 25 -7.75 3.80 -5.20
N ASP A 26 -7.13 4.74 -5.92
CA ASP A 26 -5.95 5.45 -5.42
C ASP A 26 -6.32 6.35 -4.23
N ILE A 27 -5.33 6.83 -3.50
CA ILE A 27 -5.56 7.64 -2.29
C ILE A 27 -6.38 8.91 -2.56
N GLY A 28 -6.19 9.58 -3.69
CA GLY A 28 -6.96 10.77 -4.04
C GLY A 28 -8.44 10.44 -4.24
N GLN A 29 -8.73 9.36 -4.96
CA GLN A 29 -10.08 8.85 -5.15
C GLN A 29 -10.72 8.39 -3.83
N ARG A 30 -9.97 7.71 -2.95
CA ARG A 30 -10.45 7.31 -1.61
C ARG A 30 -10.85 8.54 -0.81
N MET A 31 -10.07 9.61 -0.87
CA MET A 31 -10.38 10.86 -0.17
C MET A 31 -11.57 11.60 -0.73
N ILE A 32 -11.73 11.66 -2.07
CA ILE A 32 -12.93 12.23 -2.69
C ILE A 32 -14.18 11.47 -2.24
N VAL A 33 -14.14 10.14 -2.31
CA VAL A 33 -15.24 9.27 -1.84
C VAL A 33 -15.53 9.52 -0.37
N ALA A 34 -14.49 9.56 0.47
CA ALA A 34 -14.67 9.76 1.90
C ALA A 34 -15.28 11.15 2.24
N ARG A 35 -14.81 12.21 1.56
CA ARG A 35 -15.37 13.56 1.70
C ARG A 35 -16.84 13.58 1.29
N LEU A 36 -17.20 12.98 0.17
CA LEU A 36 -18.57 12.97 -0.33
C LEU A 36 -19.51 12.18 0.59
N ILE A 37 -19.09 11.03 1.11
CA ILE A 37 -19.84 10.27 2.13
C ILE A 37 -20.06 11.14 3.38
N ARG A 38 -19.02 11.84 3.83
CA ARG A 38 -19.09 12.69 5.01
C ARG A 38 -20.01 13.89 4.82
N GLU A 39 -19.92 14.58 3.68
CA GLU A 39 -20.80 15.70 3.32
C GLU A 39 -22.27 15.26 3.30
N LEU A 40 -22.57 14.08 2.78
CA LEU A 40 -23.92 13.54 2.77
C LEU A 40 -24.41 13.12 4.17
N ALA A 41 -23.52 12.65 5.04
CA ALA A 41 -23.85 12.27 6.42
C ALA A 41 -24.07 13.49 7.33
N ASP A 42 -23.33 14.58 7.10
CA ASP A 42 -23.43 15.83 7.86
C ASP A 42 -24.58 16.74 7.35
N ASP A 43 -25.34 16.32 6.33
CA ASP A 43 -26.54 17.01 5.83
C ASP A 43 -27.72 16.85 6.80
N ASP A 44 -27.77 17.74 7.81
CA ASP A 44 -28.78 17.78 8.87
C ASP A 44 -30.23 17.81 8.35
N ALA A 45 -30.47 18.25 7.11
CA ALA A 45 -31.82 18.34 6.54
C ALA A 45 -32.40 16.98 6.15
N ALA A 46 -31.56 15.95 5.99
CA ALA A 46 -31.95 14.66 5.41
C ALA A 46 -31.96 13.48 6.39
N GLU A 47 -31.63 13.68 7.68
CA GLU A 47 -31.57 12.66 8.75
C GLU A 47 -30.96 11.30 8.28
N ARG A 48 -29.87 11.36 7.50
CA ARG A 48 -29.28 10.16 6.88
C ARG A 48 -28.41 9.39 7.87
N SER A 49 -28.53 8.07 7.85
CA SER A 49 -27.68 7.14 8.59
C SER A 49 -26.80 6.35 7.62
N MET A 50 -25.55 6.11 7.99
CA MET A 50 -24.60 5.38 7.16
C MET A 50 -23.87 4.31 7.97
N LEU A 51 -23.77 3.12 7.39
CA LEU A 51 -22.93 2.03 7.89
C LEU A 51 -21.86 1.72 6.85
N VAL A 52 -20.59 1.91 7.24
CA VAL A 52 -19.43 1.67 6.39
C VAL A 52 -18.66 0.47 6.94
N VAL A 53 -18.39 -0.51 6.08
CA VAL A 53 -17.48 -1.63 6.34
C VAL A 53 -16.21 -1.37 5.54
N GLU A 54 -15.07 -1.34 6.20
CA GLU A 54 -13.79 -1.01 5.57
C GLU A 54 -12.63 -1.75 6.24
N HIS A 55 -11.60 -2.00 5.44
CA HIS A 55 -10.30 -2.47 5.93
C HIS A 55 -9.30 -1.31 5.99
N ASP A 56 -9.54 -0.18 5.32
CA ASP A 56 -8.63 0.96 5.38
C ASP A 56 -8.85 1.78 6.66
N LEU A 57 -7.91 1.65 7.61
CA LEU A 57 -7.98 2.35 8.89
C LEU A 57 -7.87 3.88 8.77
N ALA A 58 -7.21 4.43 7.74
CA ALA A 58 -7.21 5.89 7.50
C ALA A 58 -8.62 6.36 7.19
N ILE A 59 -9.25 5.67 6.24
CA ILE A 59 -10.55 6.05 5.71
C ILE A 59 -11.63 5.85 6.78
N LEU A 60 -11.56 4.78 7.58
CA LEU A 60 -12.41 4.61 8.75
C LEU A 60 -12.27 5.75 9.77
N ASP A 61 -11.04 6.16 10.09
CA ASP A 61 -10.78 7.23 11.05
C ASP A 61 -11.28 8.60 10.57
N LEU A 62 -11.28 8.80 9.24
CA LEU A 62 -11.82 9.99 8.61
C LEU A 62 -13.36 10.01 8.60
N LEU A 63 -13.97 8.88 8.24
CA LEU A 63 -15.41 8.75 7.98
C LEU A 63 -16.26 8.59 9.24
N ALA A 64 -15.84 7.70 10.13
CA ALA A 64 -16.71 7.20 11.18
C ALA A 64 -16.85 8.19 12.34
N ASP A 65 -18.04 8.24 12.94
CA ASP A 65 -18.27 8.86 14.25
C ASP A 65 -18.18 7.83 15.38
N THR A 66 -18.54 6.58 15.08
CA THR A 66 -18.56 5.43 15.98
C THR A 66 -18.03 4.20 15.23
N LEU A 67 -17.30 3.33 15.92
CA LEU A 67 -16.69 2.13 15.36
C LEU A 67 -17.16 0.87 16.09
N HIS A 68 -17.39 -0.19 15.32
CA HIS A 68 -17.53 -1.54 15.83
C HIS A 68 -16.36 -2.39 15.32
N VAL A 69 -15.89 -3.33 16.14
CA VAL A 69 -14.89 -4.31 15.72
C VAL A 69 -15.58 -5.66 15.54
N ALA A 70 -15.42 -6.28 14.39
CA ALA A 70 -15.83 -7.66 14.16
C ALA A 70 -14.65 -8.60 14.43
N TYR A 71 -14.87 -9.67 15.19
CA TYR A 71 -13.86 -10.68 15.48
C TYR A 71 -14.47 -12.09 15.53
N GLY A 72 -13.64 -13.12 15.36
CA GLY A 72 -14.09 -14.51 15.41
C GLY A 72 -13.16 -15.44 14.65
N GLU A 73 -13.71 -16.52 14.13
CA GLU A 73 -12.98 -17.50 13.33
C GLU A 73 -13.60 -17.56 11.92
N PRO A 74 -12.83 -17.21 10.87
CA PRO A 74 -13.32 -17.21 9.48
C PRO A 74 -13.96 -18.55 9.11
N GLY A 75 -15.17 -18.50 8.54
CA GLY A 75 -15.94 -19.70 8.16
C GLY A 75 -16.63 -20.43 9.32
N ALA A 76 -16.40 -20.02 10.57
CA ALA A 76 -17.01 -20.65 11.75
C ALA A 76 -17.96 -19.69 12.49
N TYR A 77 -17.49 -18.54 12.97
CA TYR A 77 -18.32 -17.58 13.68
C TYR A 77 -17.74 -16.16 13.64
N GLY A 78 -18.60 -15.17 13.88
CA GLY A 78 -18.22 -13.76 14.03
C GLY A 78 -19.05 -13.09 15.13
N VAL A 79 -18.42 -12.18 15.87
CA VAL A 79 -19.01 -11.37 16.93
C VAL A 79 -18.68 -9.90 16.63
N VAL A 80 -19.66 -9.03 16.83
CA VAL A 80 -19.49 -7.57 16.68
C VAL A 80 -19.52 -6.94 18.06
N THR A 81 -18.54 -6.09 18.35
CA THR A 81 -18.46 -5.39 19.65
C THR A 81 -19.59 -4.39 19.82
N ASP A 82 -19.79 -3.94 21.06
CA ASP A 82 -20.55 -2.72 21.33
C ASP A 82 -19.89 -1.50 20.64
N PRO A 83 -20.66 -0.40 20.43
CA PRO A 83 -20.14 0.85 19.89
C PRO A 83 -18.93 1.39 20.67
N LYS A 84 -17.84 1.71 19.96
CA LYS A 84 -16.63 2.33 20.52
C LYS A 84 -16.37 3.67 19.85
N SER A 85 -15.69 4.58 20.56
CA SER A 85 -15.10 5.74 19.90
C SER A 85 -14.09 5.26 18.85
N VAL A 86 -14.06 5.89 17.68
CA VAL A 86 -13.21 5.49 16.55
C VAL A 86 -11.75 5.32 16.95
N ARG A 87 -11.19 6.29 17.69
CA ARG A 87 -9.80 6.23 18.17
C ARG A 87 -9.53 5.00 19.04
N ASN A 88 -10.39 4.71 20.02
CA ASN A 88 -10.20 3.56 20.91
C ASN A 88 -10.41 2.23 20.17
N GLY A 89 -11.45 2.14 19.34
CA GLY A 89 -11.73 0.92 18.58
C GLY A 89 -10.59 0.53 17.64
N ILE A 90 -10.03 1.50 16.89
CA ILE A 90 -8.85 1.26 16.05
C ILE A 90 -7.65 0.84 16.91
N ASN A 91 -7.39 1.52 18.02
CA ASN A 91 -6.25 1.19 18.88
C ASN A 91 -6.36 -0.19 19.55
N GLU A 92 -7.55 -0.61 19.98
CA GLU A 92 -7.80 -1.96 20.50
C GLU A 92 -7.63 -3.03 19.40
N TYR A 93 -8.16 -2.77 18.20
CA TYR A 93 -7.96 -3.62 17.03
C TYR A 93 -6.47 -3.84 16.73
N LEU A 94 -5.70 -2.75 16.68
CA LEU A 94 -4.26 -2.79 16.46
C LEU A 94 -3.51 -3.54 17.57
N LYS A 95 -3.89 -3.36 18.84
CA LYS A 95 -3.29 -4.11 19.96
C LYS A 95 -3.62 -5.60 19.94
N GLY A 96 -4.67 -6.00 19.23
CA GLY A 96 -5.15 -7.38 19.22
C GLY A 96 -5.90 -7.79 20.49
N TYR A 97 -6.35 -6.82 21.29
CA TYR A 97 -7.07 -7.07 22.54
C TYR A 97 -8.18 -6.04 22.74
N LEU A 98 -9.40 -6.55 22.90
CA LEU A 98 -10.63 -5.80 23.11
C LEU A 98 -10.90 -5.70 24.60
N ASP A 99 -10.73 -4.51 25.16
CA ASP A 99 -10.67 -4.29 26.62
C ASP A 99 -12.03 -4.58 27.29
N ASN A 100 -13.13 -4.06 26.72
CA ASN A 100 -14.48 -4.24 27.28
C ASN A 100 -14.98 -5.68 27.18
N GLU A 101 -14.64 -6.34 26.07
CA GLU A 101 -15.02 -7.72 25.80
C GLU A 101 -14.09 -8.73 26.48
N ASN A 102 -13.00 -8.25 27.11
CA ASN A 102 -11.92 -9.07 27.69
C ASN A 102 -11.46 -10.17 26.71
N MET A 103 -11.28 -9.81 25.45
CA MET A 103 -11.06 -10.75 24.36
C MET A 103 -9.76 -10.46 23.63
N ARG A 104 -8.89 -11.47 23.54
CA ARG A 104 -7.69 -11.42 22.70
C ARG A 104 -8.02 -11.92 21.30
N ILE A 105 -8.09 -11.00 20.35
CA ILE A 105 -8.38 -11.29 18.94
C ILE A 105 -7.12 -11.61 18.14
N ARG A 106 -5.93 -11.28 18.67
CA ARG A 106 -4.64 -11.56 18.04
C ARG A 106 -3.53 -11.85 19.06
N PRO A 107 -2.59 -12.76 18.76
CA PRO A 107 -1.46 -13.06 19.66
C PRO A 107 -0.50 -11.89 19.84
N SER A 108 -0.24 -11.11 18.79
CA SER A 108 0.69 -9.98 18.79
C SER A 108 -0.01 -8.69 18.36
N ALA A 109 0.47 -7.55 18.84
CA ALA A 109 0.01 -6.25 18.39
C ALA A 109 0.56 -5.93 17.00
N ILE A 110 -0.20 -5.15 16.23
CA ILE A 110 0.31 -4.37 15.10
C ILE A 110 1.06 -3.18 15.67
N THR A 111 2.35 -3.08 15.36
CA THR A 111 3.17 -1.91 15.67
C THR A 111 3.54 -1.17 14.39
N PHE A 112 3.51 0.16 14.46
CA PHE A 112 4.00 1.04 13.40
C PHE A 112 5.31 1.61 13.94
N GLU A 113 6.38 0.83 13.82
CA GLU A 113 7.69 1.26 14.29
C GLU A 113 8.30 2.24 13.28
N GLU A 114 8.67 3.41 13.81
CA GLU A 114 9.45 4.39 13.06
C GLU A 114 10.87 3.85 12.97
N HIS A 115 11.26 3.40 11.78
CA HIS A 115 12.62 2.97 11.54
C HIS A 115 13.48 4.23 11.52
N ALA A 116 14.54 4.26 12.33
CA ALA A 116 15.54 5.31 12.19
C ALA A 116 15.99 5.31 10.72
N PRO A 117 16.11 6.48 10.07
CA PRO A 117 16.65 6.56 8.72
C PRO A 117 17.95 5.75 8.72
N ARG A 118 18.11 4.84 7.75
CA ARG A 118 19.41 4.20 7.53
C ARG A 118 20.39 5.36 7.45
N VAL A 119 21.34 5.46 8.38
CA VAL A 119 22.38 6.50 8.32
C VAL A 119 22.94 6.35 6.93
N ALA A 120 22.73 7.35 6.07
CA ALA A 120 23.09 7.35 4.66
C ALA A 120 24.58 7.06 4.56
N SER A 121 24.90 5.77 4.56
CA SER A 121 26.23 5.22 4.62
C SER A 121 26.70 5.24 3.18
N ARG A 122 26.81 6.45 2.59
CA ARG A 122 27.16 6.70 1.18
C ARG A 122 26.80 5.49 0.32
N SER A 123 25.50 5.21 0.23
CA SER A 123 25.04 4.01 -0.44
C SER A 123 25.59 4.09 -1.87
N GLN A 124 26.29 3.02 -2.28
CA GLN A 124 26.80 2.96 -3.63
C GLN A 124 25.59 2.91 -4.55
N THR A 125 25.59 3.75 -5.59
CA THR A 125 24.56 3.71 -6.62
C THR A 125 24.49 2.30 -7.20
N LEU A 126 23.31 1.68 -7.15
CA LEU A 126 23.04 0.41 -7.82
C LEU A 126 22.96 0.67 -9.32
N VAL A 127 22.16 1.67 -9.70
CA VAL A 127 21.92 2.05 -11.08
C VAL A 127 21.56 3.53 -11.19
N GLU A 128 22.14 4.18 -12.20
CA GLU A 128 21.72 5.49 -12.69
C GLU A 128 20.92 5.29 -13.97
N TYR A 129 19.85 6.05 -14.15
CA TYR A 129 19.05 6.05 -15.38
C TYR A 129 18.86 7.48 -15.88
N PRO A 130 18.92 7.70 -17.21
CA PRO A 130 18.72 9.03 -17.78
C PRO A 130 17.23 9.41 -17.77
N ASP A 131 16.93 10.60 -18.27
CA ASP A 131 15.55 10.94 -18.63
C ASP A 131 15.01 9.90 -19.64
N LEU A 132 13.81 9.38 -19.37
CA LEU A 132 13.11 8.44 -20.24
C LEU A 132 11.78 9.03 -20.68
N SER A 133 11.34 8.70 -21.89
CA SER A 133 9.96 8.96 -22.30
C SER A 133 9.33 7.72 -22.90
N LYS A 134 8.03 7.54 -22.65
CA LYS A 134 7.22 6.51 -23.30
C LYS A 134 5.86 7.06 -23.70
N SER A 135 5.47 6.90 -24.95
CA SER A 135 4.17 7.17 -25.52
C SER A 135 3.55 5.88 -26.04
N TYR A 136 2.25 5.71 -25.83
CA TYR A 136 1.50 4.59 -26.44
C TYR A 136 0.93 4.94 -27.84
N GLY A 137 1.07 6.19 -28.27
CA GLY A 137 0.61 6.66 -29.58
C GLY A 137 0.05 8.07 -29.55
N ASP A 138 -0.34 8.58 -30.72
CA ASP A 138 -0.91 9.93 -30.86
C ASP A 138 -2.25 10.05 -30.11
N GLY A 139 -2.28 10.92 -29.09
CA GLY A 139 -3.46 11.13 -28.26
C GLY A 139 -3.70 10.04 -27.22
N GLU A 140 -2.75 9.12 -27.07
CA GLU A 140 -2.72 8.15 -25.97
C GLU A 140 -1.82 8.64 -24.84
N PHE A 141 -1.74 7.85 -23.78
CA PHE A 141 -0.98 8.16 -22.58
C PHE A 141 0.53 8.36 -22.88
N GLU A 142 1.11 9.40 -22.28
CA GLU A 142 2.53 9.73 -22.33
C GLU A 142 3.14 9.75 -20.92
N LEU A 143 4.28 9.11 -20.74
CA LEU A 143 5.06 9.10 -19.51
C LEU A 143 6.42 9.75 -19.74
N HIS A 144 6.76 10.72 -18.91
CA HIS A 144 8.10 11.27 -18.78
C HIS A 144 8.71 10.87 -17.44
N VAL A 145 9.87 10.23 -17.44
CA VAL A 145 10.60 9.87 -16.22
C VAL A 145 11.85 10.74 -16.17
N GLU A 146 11.99 11.54 -15.13
CA GLU A 146 13.22 12.29 -14.90
C GLU A 146 14.34 11.36 -14.44
N GLY A 147 15.55 11.61 -14.96
CA GLY A 147 16.72 10.83 -14.65
C GLY A 147 17.07 10.88 -13.17
N GLY A 148 17.57 9.77 -12.66
CA GLY A 148 17.84 9.62 -11.24
C GLY A 148 18.72 8.41 -10.94
N GLU A 149 18.86 8.12 -9.65
CA GLU A 149 19.66 7.02 -9.14
C GLU A 149 18.88 6.19 -8.12
N ILE A 150 19.05 4.87 -8.21
CA ILE A 150 18.65 3.92 -7.18
C ILE A 150 19.91 3.46 -6.48
N ASN A 151 19.90 3.51 -5.16
CA ASN A 151 21.04 3.11 -4.35
C ASN A 151 20.95 1.64 -3.93
N ARG A 152 22.12 1.02 -3.72
CA ARG A 152 22.17 -0.31 -3.13
C ARG A 152 21.61 -0.29 -1.72
N SER A 153 20.87 -1.35 -1.39
CA SER A 153 20.37 -1.58 -0.03
C SER A 153 19.46 -0.44 0.42
N GLU A 154 18.61 0.06 -0.47
CA GLU A 154 17.54 0.99 -0.14
C GLU A 154 16.19 0.39 -0.51
N VAL A 155 15.14 0.84 0.19
CA VAL A 155 13.76 0.63 -0.24
C VAL A 155 13.25 1.92 -0.88
N LEU A 156 13.09 1.93 -2.19
CA LEU A 156 12.52 3.04 -2.95
C LEU A 156 11.01 2.88 -3.08
N GLY A 157 10.24 3.74 -2.42
CA GLY A 157 8.79 3.81 -2.61
C GLY A 157 8.43 4.61 -3.85
N VAL A 158 7.41 4.17 -4.59
CA VAL A 158 6.86 4.87 -5.76
C VAL A 158 5.39 5.12 -5.51
N VAL A 159 4.99 6.39 -5.52
CA VAL A 159 3.61 6.83 -5.24
C VAL A 159 3.08 7.71 -6.34
N GLY A 160 1.75 7.74 -6.50
CA GLY A 160 1.08 8.57 -7.49
C GLY A 160 -0.36 8.12 -7.73
N PRO A 161 -1.17 8.88 -8.49
CA PRO A 161 -2.53 8.48 -8.89
C PRO A 161 -2.57 7.19 -9.74
N ASN A 162 -3.77 6.61 -9.90
CA ASN A 162 -3.97 5.52 -10.86
C ASN A 162 -3.86 6.02 -12.30
N GLY A 163 -3.35 5.18 -13.20
CA GLY A 163 -3.23 5.53 -14.63
C GLY A 163 -2.20 6.61 -14.95
N ILE A 164 -1.25 6.85 -14.03
CA ILE A 164 -0.18 7.85 -14.19
C ILE A 164 1.15 7.27 -14.70
N GLY A 165 1.20 5.97 -15.00
CA GLY A 165 2.38 5.32 -15.59
C GLY A 165 3.31 4.58 -14.61
N LYS A 166 2.93 4.36 -13.34
CA LYS A 166 3.77 3.61 -12.37
C LYS A 166 4.08 2.18 -12.85
N SER A 167 3.08 1.41 -13.28
CA SER A 167 3.33 0.08 -13.86
C SER A 167 4.02 0.15 -15.23
N THR A 168 3.94 1.28 -15.93
CA THR A 168 4.74 1.51 -17.15
C THR A 168 6.22 1.67 -16.78
N LEU A 169 6.56 2.40 -15.72
CA LEU A 169 7.92 2.45 -15.18
C LEU A 169 8.45 1.06 -14.83
N ALA A 170 7.65 0.24 -14.14
CA ALA A 170 8.03 -1.14 -13.83
C ALA A 170 8.42 -1.92 -15.09
N LYS A 171 7.59 -1.86 -16.13
CA LYS A 171 7.84 -2.53 -17.42
C LYS A 171 9.04 -1.99 -18.18
N LEU A 172 9.32 -0.68 -18.07
CA LEU A 172 10.53 -0.09 -18.62
C LEU A 172 11.77 -0.66 -17.93
N PHE A 173 11.73 -0.77 -16.59
CA PHE A 173 12.86 -1.26 -15.79
C PHE A 173 13.09 -2.75 -15.97
N THR A 174 12.03 -3.56 -16.09
CA THR A 174 12.14 -5.01 -16.35
C THR A 174 12.50 -5.35 -17.80
N GLY A 175 12.50 -4.37 -18.71
CA GLY A 175 12.75 -4.57 -20.13
C GLY A 175 11.55 -5.15 -20.91
N ASP A 176 10.39 -5.30 -20.27
CA ASP A 176 9.13 -5.70 -20.93
C ASP A 176 8.60 -4.62 -21.89
N LEU A 177 9.09 -3.39 -21.75
CA LEU A 177 8.76 -2.26 -22.61
C LEU A 177 10.00 -1.42 -22.92
N GLU A 178 10.21 -1.09 -24.19
CA GLU A 178 11.30 -0.19 -24.60
C GLU A 178 10.85 1.28 -24.50
N PRO A 179 11.69 2.19 -23.97
CA PRO A 179 11.41 3.63 -23.99
C PRO A 179 11.52 4.18 -25.42
N ASP A 180 10.81 5.27 -25.71
CA ASP A 180 10.89 5.97 -27.01
C ASP A 180 12.03 7.00 -27.04
N SER A 181 12.42 7.52 -25.87
CA SER A 181 13.62 8.35 -25.66
C SER A 181 14.32 7.93 -24.38
N GLY A 182 15.64 8.11 -24.36
CA GLY A 182 16.52 7.58 -23.32
C GLY A 182 16.85 6.10 -23.56
N THR A 183 17.82 5.57 -22.81
CA THR A 183 18.23 4.17 -22.93
C THR A 183 18.54 3.64 -21.54
N LEU A 184 17.92 2.51 -21.21
CA LEU A 184 18.24 1.74 -20.02
C LEU A 184 19.24 0.65 -20.42
N ASP A 185 20.53 0.93 -20.24
CA ASP A 185 21.62 -0.02 -20.53
C ASP A 185 22.28 -0.44 -19.22
N PHE A 186 21.49 -1.12 -18.36
CA PHE A 186 21.99 -1.75 -17.15
C PHE A 186 21.73 -3.25 -17.20
N ALA A 187 22.73 -4.02 -16.75
CA ALA A 187 22.59 -5.45 -16.55
C ALA A 187 22.30 -5.68 -15.06
N LEU A 188 21.02 -5.71 -14.71
CA LEU A 188 20.54 -6.05 -13.38
C LEU A 188 19.63 -7.27 -13.49
N ASP A 189 19.82 -8.23 -12.59
CA ASP A 189 18.83 -9.29 -12.40
C ASP A 189 17.66 -8.69 -11.58
N ILE A 190 16.47 -8.66 -12.18
CA ILE A 190 15.27 -8.05 -11.56
C ILE A 190 14.24 -9.13 -11.28
N SER A 191 13.89 -9.28 -10.00
CA SER A 191 12.76 -10.09 -9.57
C SER A 191 11.51 -9.21 -9.52
N TYR A 192 10.50 -9.53 -10.34
CA TYR A 192 9.31 -8.69 -10.51
C TYR A 192 8.03 -9.40 -10.03
N LYS A 193 7.33 -8.77 -9.08
CA LYS A 193 5.93 -9.05 -8.77
C LYS A 193 5.04 -8.07 -9.55
N PRO A 194 4.28 -8.51 -10.57
CA PRO A 194 3.35 -7.66 -11.31
C PRO A 194 2.08 -7.35 -10.53
N GLN A 195 1.41 -6.25 -10.88
CA GLN A 195 0.12 -5.86 -10.27
C GLN A 195 -0.92 -6.98 -10.38
N TYR A 196 -1.06 -7.59 -11.57
CA TYR A 196 -1.95 -8.70 -11.83
C TYR A 196 -1.17 -9.99 -12.03
N ILE A 197 -1.62 -11.06 -11.38
CA ILE A 197 -0.99 -12.37 -11.44
C ILE A 197 -1.98 -13.33 -12.10
N ASP A 198 -1.73 -13.61 -13.38
CA ASP A 198 -2.45 -14.64 -14.12
C ASP A 198 -1.81 -15.99 -13.82
N ILE A 199 -2.57 -16.86 -13.16
CA ILE A 199 -2.13 -18.22 -12.85
C ILE A 199 -3.04 -19.19 -13.57
N ASP A 200 -2.64 -19.54 -14.78
CA ASP A 200 -3.40 -20.43 -15.64
C ASP A 200 -2.95 -21.89 -15.50
N GLN A 201 -1.94 -22.15 -14.67
CA GLN A 201 -1.38 -23.49 -14.47
C GLN A 201 -1.90 -24.14 -13.17
N PRO A 202 -2.39 -25.38 -13.23
CA PRO A 202 -2.75 -26.16 -12.04
C PRO A 202 -1.46 -26.66 -11.37
N MET A 203 -0.78 -25.76 -10.64
CA MET A 203 0.42 -26.05 -9.86
C MET A 203 0.14 -25.78 -8.38
N ARG A 204 0.64 -26.65 -7.50
CA ARG A 204 0.59 -26.45 -6.05
C ARG A 204 1.57 -25.37 -5.62
N VAL A 205 1.21 -24.62 -4.58
CA VAL A 205 2.01 -23.49 -4.08
C VAL A 205 3.42 -23.92 -3.66
N ASP A 206 3.54 -25.04 -2.95
CA ASP A 206 4.84 -25.57 -2.53
C ASP A 206 5.74 -25.92 -3.73
N ALA A 207 5.20 -26.59 -4.75
CA ALA A 207 5.91 -26.94 -5.97
C ALA A 207 6.37 -25.68 -6.71
N PHE A 208 5.50 -24.67 -6.83
CA PHE A 208 5.81 -23.39 -7.44
C PHE A 208 6.97 -22.68 -6.72
N LEU A 209 6.87 -22.50 -5.40
CA LEU A 209 7.92 -21.81 -4.62
C LEU A 209 9.24 -22.59 -4.60
N SER A 210 9.18 -23.92 -4.54
CA SER A 210 10.37 -24.78 -4.63
C SER A 210 11.04 -24.75 -6.00
N SER A 211 10.32 -24.34 -7.06
CA SER A 211 10.90 -24.19 -8.40
C SER A 211 11.65 -22.87 -8.61
N ILE A 212 11.44 -21.89 -7.70
CA ILE A 212 12.07 -20.57 -7.77
C ILE A 212 13.37 -20.55 -6.97
N THR A 213 13.42 -21.23 -5.82
CA THR A 213 14.57 -21.16 -4.91
C THR A 213 14.95 -22.50 -4.29
N ASP A 214 16.26 -22.76 -4.21
CA ASP A 214 16.84 -23.90 -3.51
C ASP A 214 16.73 -23.77 -1.98
N GLN A 215 16.41 -22.57 -1.47
CA GLN A 215 16.27 -22.30 -0.04
C GLN A 215 14.89 -22.69 0.51
N PHE A 216 13.97 -23.15 -0.35
CA PHE A 216 12.61 -23.51 0.01
C PHE A 216 12.59 -24.53 1.16
N GLY A 217 11.82 -24.24 2.20
CA GLY A 217 11.70 -25.10 3.38
C GLY A 217 12.89 -25.04 4.36
N SER A 218 13.95 -24.28 4.06
CA SER A 218 15.01 -24.01 5.03
C SER A 218 14.48 -23.25 6.25
N SER A 219 15.15 -23.39 7.40
CA SER A 219 14.78 -22.63 8.62
C SER A 219 14.81 -21.12 8.37
N TYR A 220 15.71 -20.69 7.50
CA TYR A 220 15.85 -19.29 7.09
C TYR A 220 14.63 -18.83 6.30
N TRP A 221 14.36 -19.48 5.17
CA TRP A 221 13.24 -19.14 4.28
C TRP A 221 11.90 -19.18 5.01
N ASN A 222 11.72 -20.17 5.89
CA ASN A 222 10.52 -20.26 6.71
C ASN A 222 10.36 -19.06 7.66
N THR A 223 11.45 -18.60 8.29
CA THR A 223 11.40 -17.52 9.28
C THR A 223 11.24 -16.15 8.63
N GLU A 224 11.92 -15.90 7.51
CA GLU A 224 11.97 -14.59 6.87
C GLU A 224 10.85 -14.38 5.84
N ILE A 225 10.38 -15.44 5.18
CA ILE A 225 9.40 -15.34 4.09
C ILE A 225 8.11 -16.07 4.44
N ALA A 226 8.15 -17.37 4.71
CA ALA A 226 6.94 -18.19 4.78
C ALA A 226 6.03 -17.86 5.96
N GLN A 227 6.60 -17.76 7.18
CA GLN A 227 5.83 -17.48 8.40
C GLN A 227 5.29 -16.05 8.44
N PRO A 228 6.07 -14.99 8.11
CA PRO A 228 5.54 -13.63 8.04
C PRO A 228 4.39 -13.52 7.06
N LEU A 229 4.52 -14.12 5.88
CA LEU A 229 3.49 -14.15 4.84
C LEU A 229 2.43 -15.25 5.06
N GLN A 230 2.45 -15.96 6.19
CA GLN A 230 1.46 -16.98 6.60
C GLN A 230 1.17 -18.06 5.53
N LEU A 231 2.21 -18.55 4.87
CA LEU A 231 2.06 -19.45 3.72
C LEU A 231 1.69 -20.89 4.11
N ASP A 232 1.86 -21.30 5.37
CA ASP A 232 1.64 -22.68 5.83
C ASP A 232 0.27 -23.25 5.43
N ARG A 233 -0.78 -22.42 5.43
CA ARG A 233 -2.15 -22.83 5.11
C ARG A 233 -2.43 -22.99 3.61
N VAL A 234 -1.57 -22.41 2.76
CA VAL A 234 -1.76 -22.39 1.30
C VAL A 234 -0.78 -23.30 0.56
N MET A 235 0.28 -23.78 1.21
CA MET A 235 1.32 -24.63 0.59
C MET A 235 0.76 -25.81 -0.22
N GLU A 236 -0.29 -26.46 0.30
CA GLU A 236 -0.86 -27.64 -0.34
C GLU A 236 -1.98 -27.35 -1.35
N GLN A 237 -2.41 -26.09 -1.44
CA GLN A 237 -3.46 -25.66 -2.36
C GLN A 237 -2.91 -25.43 -3.76
N ASN A 238 -3.79 -25.47 -4.78
CA ASN A 238 -3.40 -25.05 -6.13
C ASN A 238 -3.44 -23.52 -6.24
N LEU A 239 -2.52 -22.96 -7.02
CA LEU A 239 -2.45 -21.51 -7.26
C LEU A 239 -3.76 -20.93 -7.83
N ALA A 240 -4.46 -21.69 -8.68
CA ALA A 240 -5.73 -21.29 -9.28
C ALA A 240 -6.90 -21.21 -8.27
N ASP A 241 -6.79 -21.93 -7.15
CA ASP A 241 -7.85 -22.02 -6.12
C ASP A 241 -7.70 -20.93 -5.03
N LEU A 242 -6.58 -20.20 -5.02
CA LEU A 242 -6.28 -19.18 -4.02
C LEU A 242 -7.20 -17.97 -4.14
N SER A 243 -7.63 -17.44 -2.99
CA SER A 243 -8.22 -16.11 -2.90
C SER A 243 -7.23 -15.02 -3.32
N GLY A 244 -7.72 -13.80 -3.60
CA GLY A 244 -6.87 -12.67 -4.00
C GLY A 244 -5.75 -12.38 -3.00
N GLY A 245 -6.06 -12.32 -1.70
CA GLY A 245 -5.07 -12.08 -0.65
C GLY A 245 -4.09 -13.23 -0.44
N GLU A 246 -4.52 -14.49 -0.62
CA GLU A 246 -3.62 -15.64 -0.61
C GLU A 246 -2.65 -15.62 -1.80
N ARG A 247 -3.17 -15.37 -2.99
CA ARG A 247 -2.38 -15.25 -4.22
C ARG A 247 -1.35 -14.14 -4.10
N GLN A 248 -1.75 -13.00 -3.55
CA GLN A 248 -0.88 -11.86 -3.33
C GLN A 248 0.29 -12.22 -2.40
N ARG A 249 0.03 -12.89 -1.27
CA ARG A 249 1.08 -13.33 -0.33
C ARG A 249 2.05 -14.32 -0.99
N VAL A 250 1.55 -15.25 -1.80
CA VAL A 250 2.40 -16.19 -2.56
C VAL A 250 3.27 -15.44 -3.58
N ALA A 251 2.74 -14.40 -4.23
CA ALA A 251 3.49 -13.62 -5.22
C ALA A 251 4.60 -12.78 -4.61
N ILE A 252 4.34 -12.16 -3.46
CA ILE A 252 5.37 -11.46 -2.68
C ILE A 252 6.46 -12.47 -2.28
N ALA A 253 6.06 -13.65 -1.80
CA ALA A 253 7.01 -14.70 -1.43
C ALA A 253 7.86 -15.17 -2.62
N ALA A 254 7.25 -15.37 -3.78
CA ALA A 254 7.93 -15.75 -5.01
C ALA A 254 8.98 -14.70 -5.40
N CYS A 255 8.61 -13.42 -5.42
CA CYS A 255 9.53 -12.33 -5.72
C CYS A 255 10.72 -12.28 -4.75
N LEU A 256 10.46 -12.34 -3.44
CA LEU A 256 11.52 -12.34 -2.41
C LEU A 256 12.35 -13.63 -2.36
N SER A 257 11.91 -14.70 -3.03
CA SER A 257 12.63 -15.97 -3.05
C SER A 257 13.65 -16.07 -4.20
N ASP A 258 13.49 -15.22 -5.22
CA ASP A 258 14.40 -15.15 -6.36
C ASP A 258 15.74 -14.50 -5.95
N ASP A 259 16.81 -14.77 -6.70
CA ASP A 259 18.13 -14.14 -6.46
C ASP A 259 18.32 -12.99 -7.45
N ALA A 260 18.10 -11.75 -6.98
CA ALA A 260 18.06 -10.56 -7.82
C ALA A 260 18.81 -9.37 -7.21
N ASP A 261 19.34 -8.50 -8.08
CA ASP A 261 19.95 -7.22 -7.71
C ASP A 261 18.90 -6.19 -7.25
N LEU A 262 17.70 -6.24 -7.86
CA LEU A 262 16.56 -5.36 -7.58
C LEU A 262 15.26 -6.18 -7.49
N TYR A 263 14.54 -6.01 -6.40
CA TYR A 263 13.22 -6.58 -6.20
C TYR A 263 12.16 -5.52 -6.48
N LEU A 264 11.31 -5.73 -7.48
CA LEU A 264 10.27 -4.78 -7.88
C LEU A 264 8.90 -5.35 -7.52
N LEU A 265 8.19 -4.68 -6.61
CA LEU A 265 6.86 -5.07 -6.15
C LEU A 265 5.83 -4.03 -6.62
N ASP A 266 4.97 -4.42 -7.57
CA ASP A 266 3.87 -3.58 -8.05
C ASP A 266 2.55 -3.92 -7.33
N GLU A 267 2.07 -2.96 -6.56
CA GLU A 267 0.93 -3.01 -5.64
C GLU A 267 0.94 -4.25 -4.72
N PRO A 268 1.97 -4.40 -3.85
CA PRO A 268 2.01 -5.48 -2.86
C PRO A 268 0.84 -5.43 -1.86
N SER A 269 0.24 -4.26 -1.59
CA SER A 269 -0.88 -4.11 -0.64
C SER A 269 -2.24 -4.60 -1.16
N ALA A 270 -2.38 -4.80 -2.47
CA ALA A 270 -3.65 -5.12 -3.11
C ALA A 270 -4.27 -6.41 -2.55
N HIS A 271 -5.59 -6.41 -2.33
CA HIS A 271 -6.37 -7.53 -1.77
C HIS A 271 -5.99 -7.99 -0.36
N LEU A 272 -4.99 -7.39 0.27
CA LEU A 272 -4.60 -7.72 1.64
C LEU A 272 -5.47 -6.96 2.64
N ASP A 273 -5.86 -7.63 3.72
CA ASP A 273 -6.45 -6.98 4.90
C ASP A 273 -5.37 -6.24 5.72
N VAL A 274 -5.77 -5.49 6.75
CA VAL A 274 -4.82 -4.71 7.59
C VAL A 274 -3.71 -5.56 8.19
N GLU A 275 -4.04 -6.76 8.68
CA GLU A 275 -3.05 -7.64 9.30
C GLU A 275 -2.07 -8.16 8.27
N GLN A 276 -2.59 -8.64 7.14
CA GLN A 276 -1.80 -9.14 6.04
C GLN A 276 -0.91 -8.06 5.44
N ARG A 277 -1.39 -6.82 5.29
CA ARG A 277 -0.59 -5.68 4.84
C ARG A 277 0.59 -5.42 5.76
N VAL A 278 0.34 -5.28 7.06
CA VAL A 278 1.44 -5.03 8.01
C VAL A 278 2.45 -6.17 8.00
N ARG A 279 1.98 -7.43 7.95
CA ARG A 279 2.87 -8.59 7.86
C ARG A 279 3.70 -8.58 6.58
N ALA A 280 3.10 -8.28 5.43
CA ALA A 280 3.80 -8.14 4.16
C ALA A 280 4.83 -7.01 4.19
N THR A 281 4.45 -5.84 4.72
CA THR A 281 5.35 -4.70 4.97
C THR A 281 6.53 -5.14 5.83
N THR A 282 6.29 -5.78 6.98
CA THR A 282 7.38 -6.24 7.86
C THR A 282 8.26 -7.28 7.16
N ALA A 283 7.68 -8.20 6.38
CA ALA A 283 8.44 -9.21 5.64
C ALA A 283 9.37 -8.57 4.60
N ILE A 284 8.84 -7.66 3.77
CA ILE A 284 9.60 -6.94 2.74
C ILE A 284 10.72 -6.11 3.40
N ARG A 285 10.40 -5.36 4.47
CA ARG A 285 11.40 -4.53 5.17
C ARG A 285 12.53 -5.37 5.76
N ARG A 286 12.20 -6.42 6.51
CA ARG A 286 13.19 -7.30 7.13
C ARG A 286 14.03 -8.01 6.10
N TYR A 287 13.42 -8.47 5.02
CA TYR A 287 14.15 -9.06 3.91
C TYR A 287 15.18 -8.07 3.33
N ALA A 288 14.76 -6.83 3.06
CA ALA A 288 15.63 -5.75 2.56
C ALA A 288 16.76 -5.38 3.54
N GLU A 289 16.52 -5.47 4.85
CA GLU A 289 17.52 -5.21 5.89
C GLU A 289 18.51 -6.37 6.07
N ASN A 290 18.01 -7.61 6.09
CA ASN A 290 18.82 -8.78 6.39
C ASN A 290 19.69 -9.25 5.21
N HIS A 291 19.35 -8.87 3.98
CA HIS A 291 20.08 -9.24 2.77
C HIS A 291 20.81 -8.08 2.10
N ASP A 292 20.78 -6.87 2.70
CA ASP A 292 21.23 -5.66 2.02
C ASP A 292 20.57 -5.49 0.63
N ALA A 293 19.36 -6.02 0.45
CA ALA A 293 18.67 -6.06 -0.83
C ALA A 293 18.09 -4.69 -1.19
N THR A 294 18.08 -4.40 -2.49
CA THR A 294 17.50 -3.18 -3.05
C THR A 294 16.07 -3.48 -3.48
N VAL A 295 15.10 -2.70 -3.01
CA VAL A 295 13.69 -2.98 -3.25
C VAL A 295 13.00 -1.73 -3.79
N MET A 296 12.26 -1.85 -4.89
CA MET A 296 11.34 -0.84 -5.37
C MET A 296 9.91 -1.29 -5.09
N VAL A 297 9.14 -0.45 -4.39
CA VAL A 297 7.74 -0.74 -4.05
C VAL A 297 6.84 0.31 -4.67
N ILE A 298 6.02 -0.10 -5.64
CA ILE A 298 4.98 0.75 -6.22
C ILE A 298 3.69 0.46 -5.48
N ASP A 299 3.14 1.43 -4.76
CA ASP A 299 1.89 1.23 -4.04
C ASP A 299 1.10 2.55 -3.88
N HIS A 300 -0.17 2.41 -3.55
CA HIS A 300 -1.08 3.50 -3.22
C HIS A 300 -1.37 3.59 -1.72
N ASP A 301 -1.02 2.57 -0.96
CA ASP A 301 -1.14 2.52 0.48
C ASP A 301 0.02 3.29 1.13
N ILE A 302 -0.26 4.55 1.47
CA ILE A 302 0.69 5.45 2.14
C ILE A 302 1.23 4.81 3.43
N TYR A 303 0.46 3.98 4.13
CA TYR A 303 0.94 3.30 5.33
C TYR A 303 2.02 2.29 5.03
N MET A 304 1.86 1.54 3.94
CA MET A 304 2.87 0.59 3.52
C MET A 304 4.15 1.32 3.12
N ILE A 305 4.02 2.41 2.36
CA ILE A 305 5.16 3.23 1.94
C ILE A 305 5.87 3.89 3.13
N ASP A 306 5.13 4.47 4.08
CA ASP A 306 5.63 5.09 5.33
C ASP A 306 6.50 4.13 6.15
N LEU A 307 6.08 2.86 6.22
CA LEU A 307 6.76 1.83 6.99
C LEU A 307 7.92 1.16 6.24
N LEU A 308 7.90 1.17 4.91
CA LEU A 308 8.85 0.46 4.06
C LEU A 308 9.99 1.34 3.56
N ALA A 309 9.66 2.53 3.04
CA ALA A 309 10.52 3.25 2.12
C ALA A 309 11.55 4.14 2.84
N ASP A 310 12.78 4.14 2.31
CA ASP A 310 13.87 5.03 2.73
C ASP A 310 13.88 6.32 1.90
N ARG A 311 13.43 6.25 0.63
CA ARG A 311 13.29 7.35 -0.32
C ARG A 311 12.03 7.18 -1.15
N LEU A 312 11.59 8.25 -1.80
CA LEU A 312 10.35 8.29 -2.55
C LEU A 312 10.55 8.81 -3.97
N MET A 313 9.89 8.18 -4.93
CA MET A 313 9.66 8.68 -6.29
C MET A 313 8.18 9.05 -6.41
N VAL A 314 7.90 10.29 -6.79
CA VAL A 314 6.54 10.82 -6.88
C VAL A 314 6.12 10.90 -8.35
N PHE A 315 4.94 10.39 -8.64
CA PHE A 315 4.29 10.55 -9.94
C PHE A 315 3.18 11.60 -9.88
N ASP A 316 3.29 12.59 -10.77
CA ASP A 316 2.32 13.66 -10.97
C ASP A 316 1.77 13.65 -12.42
N GLY A 317 0.72 14.44 -12.67
CA GLY A 317 0.16 14.66 -14.01
C GLY A 317 -1.35 14.40 -14.12
N GLU A 318 -1.81 14.13 -15.35
CA GLU A 318 -3.20 13.90 -15.71
C GLU A 318 -3.45 12.41 -15.99
N PRO A 319 -4.22 11.70 -15.12
CA PRO A 319 -4.48 10.27 -15.28
C PRO A 319 -4.98 9.87 -16.66
N ALA A 320 -4.39 8.82 -17.25
CA ALA A 320 -4.68 8.32 -18.60
C ALA A 320 -4.33 9.28 -19.76
N GLU A 321 -3.76 10.45 -19.48
CA GLU A 321 -3.30 11.40 -20.50
C GLU A 321 -1.78 11.60 -20.43
N ARG A 322 -1.26 12.08 -19.30
CA ARG A 322 0.17 12.35 -19.11
C ARG A 322 0.64 12.08 -17.69
N GLY A 323 1.74 11.36 -17.54
CA GLY A 323 2.41 11.14 -16.26
C GLY A 323 3.83 11.68 -16.28
N ARG A 324 4.29 12.19 -15.13
CA ARG A 324 5.67 12.56 -14.88
C ARG A 324 6.15 11.88 -13.61
N ALA A 325 7.29 11.23 -13.67
CA ALA A 325 7.97 10.68 -12.49
C ALA A 325 9.12 11.59 -12.09
N SER A 326 9.13 12.03 -10.83
CA SER A 326 10.23 12.79 -10.23
C SER A 326 11.48 11.92 -10.07
N PRO A 327 12.68 12.50 -9.93
CA PRO A 327 13.80 11.73 -9.41
C PRO A 327 13.51 11.24 -7.98
N PRO A 328 14.14 10.15 -7.52
CA PRO A 328 14.05 9.69 -6.14
C PRO A 328 14.54 10.77 -5.17
N GLN A 329 13.77 11.02 -4.12
CA GLN A 329 13.99 12.08 -3.16
C GLN A 329 13.82 11.57 -1.72
N GLU A 330 14.24 12.38 -0.75
CA GLU A 330 14.07 12.05 0.67
C GLU A 330 12.58 11.90 0.99
N MET A 331 12.26 10.96 1.90
CA MET A 331 10.88 10.61 2.23
C MET A 331 10.03 11.82 2.61
N ARG A 332 10.59 12.75 3.40
CA ARG A 332 9.86 13.94 3.83
C ARG A 332 9.49 14.84 2.66
N ASP A 333 10.41 15.07 1.74
CA ASP A 333 10.19 15.99 0.61
C ASP A 333 9.20 15.39 -0.37
N GLY A 334 9.40 14.12 -0.76
CA GLY A 334 8.48 13.42 -1.64
C GLY A 334 7.09 13.25 -1.06
N MET A 335 6.95 12.94 0.23
CA MET A 335 5.62 12.87 0.86
C MET A 335 4.95 14.24 0.93
N ASN A 336 5.69 15.33 1.18
CA ASN A 336 5.10 16.67 1.18
C ASN A 336 4.60 17.06 -0.20
N GLU A 337 5.37 16.79 -1.26
CA GLU A 337 4.96 17.01 -2.66
C GLU A 337 3.70 16.21 -2.99
N PHE A 338 3.74 14.89 -2.79
CA PHE A 338 2.63 13.99 -3.10
C PHE A 338 1.34 14.35 -2.33
N LEU A 339 1.46 14.64 -1.04
CA LEU A 339 0.30 14.95 -0.19
C LEU A 339 -0.26 16.37 -0.44
N ALA A 340 0.59 17.31 -0.87
CA ALA A 340 0.15 18.64 -1.28
C ALA A 340 -0.75 18.58 -2.51
N ASP A 341 -0.38 17.79 -3.52
CA ASP A 341 -1.19 17.59 -4.73
C ASP A 341 -2.56 16.99 -4.42
N LEU A 342 -2.64 16.15 -3.38
CA LEU A 342 -3.89 15.54 -2.92
C LEU A 342 -4.69 16.42 -1.96
N ASP A 343 -4.13 17.54 -1.50
CA ASP A 343 -4.71 18.41 -0.45
C ASP A 343 -5.02 17.66 0.86
N ILE A 344 -4.11 16.76 1.28
CA ILE A 344 -4.24 15.91 2.48
C ILE A 344 -3.08 16.16 3.44
N THR A 345 -3.34 16.33 4.73
CA THR A 345 -2.26 16.37 5.73
C THR A 345 -2.29 15.15 6.64
N PHE A 346 -1.11 14.69 7.03
CA PHE A 346 -0.89 13.55 7.92
C PHE A 346 -0.21 13.97 9.23
N ARG A 347 -0.45 13.18 10.27
CA ARG A 347 0.24 13.22 11.57
C ARG A 347 0.46 11.81 12.10
N ARG A 348 1.33 11.64 13.11
CA ARG A 348 1.40 10.40 13.87
C ARG A 348 0.42 10.39 15.05
N ASP A 349 -0.20 9.24 15.34
CA ASP A 349 -0.87 9.03 16.63
C ASP A 349 0.17 8.77 17.73
N GLU A 350 0.10 9.56 18.80
CA GLU A 350 1.06 9.51 19.92
C GLU A 350 1.17 8.15 20.63
N ARG A 351 0.12 7.31 20.57
CA ARG A 351 0.08 6.03 21.31
C ARG A 351 0.55 4.86 20.47
N THR A 352 0.30 4.89 19.17
CA THR A 352 0.54 3.75 18.28
C THR A 352 1.58 4.01 17.21
N GLY A 353 2.03 5.27 17.04
CA GLY A 353 2.96 5.67 15.98
C GLY A 353 2.33 5.70 14.59
N ARG A 354 1.08 5.24 14.44
CA ARG A 354 0.44 5.08 13.14
C ARG A 354 0.25 6.44 12.45
N PRO A 355 0.46 6.51 11.12
CA PRO A 355 0.02 7.66 10.33
C PRO A 355 -1.49 7.89 10.45
N ARG A 356 -1.91 9.14 10.43
CA ARG A 356 -3.32 9.52 10.56
C ARG A 356 -3.59 10.73 9.69
N ILE A 357 -4.62 10.62 8.86
CA ILE A 357 -5.14 11.73 8.06
C ILE A 357 -5.82 12.74 9.00
N ASN A 358 -5.51 14.02 8.84
CA ASN A 358 -6.25 15.07 9.52
C ASN A 358 -7.59 15.30 8.83
N LYS A 359 -8.63 15.58 9.64
CA LYS A 359 -9.93 15.98 9.08
C LYS A 359 -9.75 17.29 8.29
N PRO A 360 -10.24 17.36 7.04
CA PRO A 360 -10.16 18.57 6.21
C PRO A 360 -10.72 19.79 6.96
N GLY A 361 -10.00 20.91 6.90
CA GLY A 361 -10.42 22.16 7.54
C GLY A 361 -10.27 22.20 9.06
N SER A 362 -9.77 21.14 9.69
CA SER A 362 -9.40 21.18 11.11
C SER A 362 -8.29 22.21 11.35
N GLN A 363 -8.15 22.67 12.61
CA GLN A 363 -7.11 23.65 12.96
C GLN A 363 -5.70 23.15 12.63
N LEU A 364 -5.45 21.85 12.83
CA LEU A 364 -4.16 21.24 12.56
C LEU A 364 -3.90 21.10 11.06
N ASP A 365 -4.90 20.66 10.28
CA ASP A 365 -4.85 20.61 8.82
C ASP A 365 -4.52 21.99 8.22
N SER A 366 -5.25 23.01 8.67
CA SER A 366 -5.06 24.41 8.23
C SER A 366 -3.71 25.01 8.64
N LYS A 367 -3.10 24.50 9.72
CA LYS A 367 -1.78 24.91 10.16
C LYS A 367 -0.72 24.26 9.26
N GLN A 368 -0.77 22.94 9.13
CA GLN A 368 0.17 22.17 8.31
C GLN A 368 0.20 22.63 6.85
N LYS A 369 -0.96 22.85 6.22
CA LYS A 369 -1.04 23.37 4.84
C LYS A 369 -0.39 24.74 4.67
N ARG A 370 -0.54 25.62 5.65
CA ARG A 370 0.06 26.97 5.65
C ARG A 370 1.58 26.91 5.79
N ASP A 371 2.05 25.98 6.62
CA ASP A 371 3.46 25.79 6.91
C ASP A 371 4.16 24.95 5.81
N GLY A 372 3.40 24.36 4.87
CA GLY A 372 3.91 23.46 3.83
C GLY A 372 4.29 22.07 4.36
N GLU A 373 3.82 21.71 5.56
CA GLU A 373 4.17 20.47 6.27
C GLU A 373 3.01 19.45 6.21
N TYR A 374 2.75 18.92 5.02
CA TYR A 374 1.72 17.92 4.76
C TYR A 374 2.04 16.56 5.38
N TYR A 375 3.32 16.23 5.48
CA TYR A 375 3.83 15.07 6.20
C TYR A 375 4.43 15.49 7.54
N TYR A 376 4.41 14.59 8.54
CA TYR A 376 4.87 14.93 9.88
C TYR A 376 6.38 15.21 9.91
N SER A 377 6.78 16.15 10.75
CA SER A 377 8.17 16.41 11.11
C SER A 377 8.58 15.42 12.21
N GLY A 378 9.66 14.67 12.00
CA GLY A 378 10.26 13.78 13.01
C GLY A 378 10.72 14.48 14.28
#